data_AF-A0A355YI42-F1
#
_entry.id   AF-A0A355YI42-F1
#
_cell.length_a   1.000
_cell.length_b   1.000
_cell.length_c   1.000
_cell.angle_alpha   90.00
_cell.angle_beta   90.00
_cell.angle_gamma   90.00
#
_symmetry.space_group_name_H-M   'P 1'
#
loop_
_entity.id
_entity.type
_entity.pdbx_description
1 polymer ?
#
loop_
_entity_poly.entity_id
_entity_poly.type
_entity_poly.pdbx_seq_one_letter_code
_entity_poly.pdbx_strand_id
1 'polypeptide(L)'
;MLLTCIKTEQRKLRHSYLWLVFLVIPVLPAFMGAGNYLQNQGVLQKEWYSLWTQCSLFYSNFFYGPLVALYCAYIWRVEHLNHNWNQLMTMPVPVPFVFLSKLFLALGCTVFLQLWMWVLFVVTGRLVGLSGMPPVQILVWLLRGSFGGMGIAALQLVLSMVIRSFAVPIALALMGSVTGLLVSNKGLGLFWPYSLMLMGMNSNKDQDIVGNILGFGISAVVFFVLFTGAGIRYLKKRDICAG
;
A
#
# COMPACT_ATOMS: atom_id res chain seq x y z
N MET A 1 -25.90 6.19 -0.62
CA MET A 1 -25.65 4.77 -0.33
C MET A 1 -24.18 4.46 -0.09
N LEU A 2 -23.27 4.73 -1.04
CA LEU A 2 -21.82 4.43 -0.88
C LEU A 2 -21.21 5.05 0.39
N LEU A 3 -21.48 6.33 0.68
CA LEU A 3 -20.99 6.99 1.90
C LEU A 3 -21.48 6.32 3.20
N THR A 4 -22.71 5.81 3.18
CA THR A 4 -23.27 5.04 4.31
C THR A 4 -22.50 3.73 4.48
N CYS A 5 -22.21 3.01 3.39
CA CYS A 5 -21.39 1.80 3.43
C CYS A 5 -19.99 2.09 3.98
N ILE A 6 -19.35 3.19 3.56
CA ILE A 6 -18.03 3.61 4.08
C ILE A 6 -18.11 3.85 5.59
N LYS A 7 -19.11 4.60 6.08
CA LYS A 7 -19.31 4.85 7.52
C LYS A 7 -19.54 3.55 8.30
N THR A 8 -20.28 2.60 7.73
CA THR A 8 -20.50 1.29 8.34
C THR A 8 -19.20 0.50 8.46
N GLU A 9 -18.40 0.45 7.39
CA GLU A 9 -17.08 -0.20 7.42
C GLU A 9 -16.12 0.48 8.42
N GLN A 10 -16.13 1.81 8.52
CA GLN A 10 -15.34 2.53 9.53
C GLN A 10 -15.78 2.17 10.96
N ARG A 11 -17.08 2.00 11.21
CA ARG A 11 -17.58 1.57 12.52
C ARG A 11 -17.09 0.17 12.88
N LYS A 12 -17.00 -0.76 11.92
CA LYS A 12 -16.42 -2.10 12.13
C LYS A 12 -14.95 -2.01 12.59
N LEU A 13 -14.22 -1.00 12.13
CA LEU A 13 -12.79 -0.80 12.46
C LEU A 13 -12.55 0.02 13.74
N ARG A 14 -13.55 0.73 14.27
CA ARG A 14 -13.39 1.70 15.38
C ARG A 14 -12.73 1.11 16.63
N HIS A 15 -13.06 -0.13 16.97
CA HIS A 15 -12.52 -0.81 18.16
C HIS A 15 -11.38 -1.77 17.83
N SER A 16 -10.84 -1.71 16.62
CA SER A 16 -9.69 -2.49 16.23
C SER A 16 -8.41 -1.92 16.85
N TYR A 17 -7.50 -2.78 17.29
CA TYR A 17 -6.13 -2.38 17.68
C TYR A 17 -5.19 -2.21 16.48
N LEU A 18 -5.69 -2.33 15.24
CA LEU A 18 -4.89 -2.23 14.02
C LEU A 18 -4.09 -0.92 13.91
N TRP A 19 -4.63 0.20 14.41
CA TRP A 19 -3.96 1.49 14.34
C TRP A 19 -2.58 1.49 15.01
N LEU A 20 -2.40 0.71 16.09
CA LEU A 20 -1.09 0.54 16.73
C LEU A 20 -0.08 -0.12 15.78
N VAL A 21 -0.52 -1.11 15.00
CA VAL A 21 0.33 -1.81 14.04
C VAL A 21 0.80 -0.87 12.94
N PHE A 22 -0.09 -0.03 12.41
CA PHE A 22 0.26 0.96 11.38
C PHE A 22 1.10 2.12 11.90
N LEU A 23 1.08 2.40 13.21
CA LEU A 23 1.98 3.39 13.83
C LEU A 23 3.36 2.80 14.09
N VAL A 24 3.43 1.60 14.68
CA VAL A 24 4.68 0.99 15.16
C VAL A 24 5.48 0.33 14.04
N ILE A 25 4.85 -0.42 13.14
CA ILE A 25 5.61 -1.17 12.13
C ILE A 25 6.43 -0.26 11.20
N PRO A 26 5.92 0.88 10.68
CA PRO A 26 6.70 1.79 9.83
C PRO A 26 7.90 2.45 10.52
N VAL A 27 7.97 2.40 11.86
CA VAL A 27 9.13 2.88 12.61
C VAL A 27 10.36 2.00 12.33
N LEU A 28 10.18 0.70 12.12
CA LEU A 28 11.27 -0.24 11.82
C LEU A 28 12.05 0.13 10.54
N PRO A 29 11.43 0.28 9.34
CA PRO A 29 12.17 0.68 8.15
C PRO A 29 12.79 2.08 8.26
N ALA A 30 12.21 3.00 9.04
CA ALA A 30 12.80 4.32 9.28
C ALA A 30 14.12 4.19 10.08
N PHE A 31 14.13 3.42 11.16
CA PHE A 31 15.36 3.15 11.93
C PHE A 31 16.38 2.33 11.14
N MET A 32 15.95 1.30 10.41
CA MET A 32 16.84 0.50 9.56
C MET A 32 17.48 1.36 8.47
N GLY A 33 16.70 2.25 7.84
CA GLY A 33 17.20 3.21 6.86
C GLY A 33 18.20 4.20 7.45
N ALA A 34 17.91 4.74 8.64
CA ALA A 34 18.84 5.64 9.35
C ALA A 34 20.15 4.94 9.71
N GLY A 35 20.07 3.74 10.28
CA GLY A 35 21.24 2.96 10.65
C GLY A 35 22.10 2.62 9.45
N ASN A 36 21.48 2.23 8.33
CA ASN A 36 22.19 1.97 7.09
C ASN A 36 22.88 3.24 6.55
N TYR A 37 22.20 4.38 6.59
CA TYR A 37 22.77 5.67 6.19
C TYR A 37 24.00 6.05 7.03
N LEU A 38 23.90 5.94 8.36
CA LEU A 38 25.00 6.24 9.29
C LEU A 38 26.22 5.33 9.07
N GLN A 39 26.01 4.06 8.75
CA GLN A 39 27.10 3.12 8.49
C GLN A 39 27.79 3.34 7.13
N ASN A 40 27.10 3.96 6.17
CA ASN A 40 27.57 4.11 4.79
C ASN A 40 27.83 5.58 4.39
N GLN A 41 28.10 6.46 5.37
CA GLN A 41 28.38 7.89 5.14
C GLN A 41 29.55 8.15 4.17
N GLY A 42 30.48 7.20 4.03
CA GLY A 42 31.58 7.30 3.06
C GLY A 42 31.12 7.32 1.59
N VAL A 43 29.94 6.76 1.29
CA VAL A 43 29.38 6.68 -0.08
C VAL A 43 28.14 7.59 -0.24
N LEU A 44 27.40 7.79 0.85
CA LEU A 44 26.10 8.48 0.89
C LEU A 44 26.25 9.98 1.23
N GLN A 45 26.72 10.78 0.28
CA GLN A 45 27.05 12.19 0.52
C GLN A 45 25.91 13.18 0.23
N LYS A 46 24.75 12.73 -0.28
CA LYS A 46 23.63 13.62 -0.66
C LYS A 46 22.60 13.81 0.44
N GLU A 47 23.04 13.80 1.70
CA GLU A 47 22.24 14.13 2.89
C GLU A 47 20.82 13.52 2.88
N TRP A 48 19.79 14.36 2.73
CA TRP A 48 18.38 13.99 2.71
C TRP A 48 18.02 12.99 1.61
N TYR A 49 18.60 13.11 0.42
CA TYR A 49 18.34 12.16 -0.68
C TYR A 49 18.92 10.78 -0.36
N SER A 50 20.15 10.76 0.15
CA SER A 50 20.80 9.52 0.56
C SER A 50 20.02 8.84 1.69
N LEU A 51 19.55 9.58 2.70
CA LEU A 51 18.67 9.02 3.74
C LEU A 51 17.36 8.49 3.14
N TRP A 52 16.75 9.22 2.19
CA TRP A 52 15.51 8.80 1.54
C TRP A 52 15.66 7.48 0.80
N THR A 53 16.75 7.29 0.05
CA THR A 53 16.98 6.03 -0.67
C THR A 53 17.02 4.84 0.29
N GLN A 54 17.64 4.98 1.46
CA GLN A 54 17.72 3.91 2.46
C GLN A 54 16.39 3.65 3.16
N CYS A 55 15.72 4.71 3.65
CA CYS A 55 14.41 4.58 4.30
C CYS A 55 13.35 4.00 3.36
N SER A 56 13.29 4.51 2.12
CA SER A 56 12.32 4.07 1.12
C SER A 56 12.63 2.66 0.60
N LEU A 57 13.89 2.22 0.56
CA LEU A 57 14.27 0.86 0.18
C LEU A 57 13.67 -0.18 1.12
N PHE A 58 13.85 -0.05 2.43
CA PHE A 58 13.27 -1.02 3.36
C PHE A 58 11.75 -0.94 3.36
N TYR A 59 11.22 0.29 3.41
CA TYR A 59 9.78 0.54 3.48
C TYR A 59 9.02 -0.03 2.28
N SER A 60 9.44 0.30 1.05
CA SER A 60 8.77 -0.13 -0.18
C SER A 60 8.85 -1.65 -0.37
N ASN A 61 10.01 -2.26 -0.11
CA ASN A 61 10.22 -3.68 -0.42
C ASN A 61 9.59 -4.64 0.58
N PHE A 62 9.55 -4.27 1.88
CA PHE A 62 9.21 -5.21 2.93
C PHE A 62 7.97 -4.83 3.74
N PHE A 63 7.61 -3.55 3.83
CA PHE A 63 6.60 -3.10 4.79
C PHE A 63 5.33 -2.57 4.15
N TYR A 64 5.42 -1.72 3.12
CA TYR A 64 4.24 -1.07 2.57
C TYR A 64 3.20 -2.05 2.02
N GLY A 65 3.61 -2.91 1.07
CA GLY A 65 2.72 -3.91 0.47
C GLY A 65 2.06 -4.81 1.52
N PRO A 66 2.84 -5.42 2.43
CA PRO A 66 2.29 -6.22 3.53
C PRO A 66 1.38 -5.47 4.50
N LEU A 67 1.65 -4.20 4.81
CA LEU A 67 0.76 -3.39 5.65
C LEU A 67 -0.57 -3.10 4.95
N VAL A 68 -0.55 -2.75 3.66
CA VAL A 68 -1.77 -2.58 2.86
C VAL A 68 -2.56 -3.90 2.79
N ALA A 69 -1.86 -5.02 2.63
CA ALA A 69 -2.47 -6.35 2.63
C ALA A 69 -3.07 -6.73 3.99
N LEU A 70 -2.39 -6.40 5.09
CA LEU A 70 -2.88 -6.59 6.45
C LEU A 70 -4.20 -5.83 6.66
N TYR A 71 -4.25 -4.57 6.20
CA TYR A 71 -5.46 -3.75 6.27
C TYR A 71 -6.61 -4.39 5.49
N CYS A 72 -6.35 -4.80 4.24
CA CYS A 72 -7.33 -5.45 3.37
C CYS A 72 -7.83 -6.77 3.96
N ALA A 73 -6.92 -7.60 4.47
CA ALA A 73 -7.24 -8.87 5.11
C ALA A 73 -8.12 -8.68 6.34
N TYR A 74 -7.83 -7.64 7.13
CA TYR A 74 -8.63 -7.36 8.32
C TYR A 74 -10.04 -6.87 7.99
N ILE A 75 -10.19 -6.01 6.98
CA ILE A 75 -11.52 -5.53 6.54
C ILE A 75 -12.40 -6.71 6.08
N TRP A 76 -11.83 -7.71 5.42
CA TRP A 76 -12.56 -8.90 4.98
C TRP A 76 -12.72 -9.96 6.07
N ARG A 77 -11.84 -9.98 7.07
CA ARG A 77 -11.87 -10.96 8.16
C ARG A 77 -13.23 -11.00 8.84
N VAL A 78 -13.85 -9.85 9.11
CA VAL A 78 -15.18 -9.80 9.74
C VAL A 78 -16.23 -10.51 8.89
N GLU A 79 -16.14 -10.40 7.56
CA GLU A 79 -17.09 -11.04 6.64
C GLU A 79 -16.86 -12.55 6.53
N HIS A 80 -15.62 -13.01 6.70
CA HIS A 80 -15.30 -14.44 6.68
C HIS A 80 -15.67 -15.17 7.97
N LEU A 81 -16.00 -14.45 9.05
CA LEU A 81 -16.39 -15.02 10.33
C LEU A 81 -17.91 -15.18 10.45
N ASN A 82 -18.34 -16.17 11.23
CA ASN A 82 -19.72 -16.32 11.75
C ASN A 82 -20.84 -16.18 10.72
N HIS A 83 -20.68 -16.72 9.50
CA HIS A 83 -21.67 -16.61 8.42
C HIS A 83 -22.04 -15.17 8.02
N ASN A 84 -21.24 -14.17 8.41
CA ASN A 84 -21.46 -12.77 8.07
C ASN A 84 -21.45 -12.54 6.56
N TRP A 85 -20.70 -13.37 5.80
CA TRP A 85 -20.74 -13.37 4.35
C TRP A 85 -22.17 -13.53 3.79
N ASN A 86 -22.98 -14.40 4.37
CA ASN A 86 -24.36 -14.61 3.90
C ASN A 86 -25.23 -13.40 4.21
N GLN A 87 -25.08 -12.82 5.41
CA GLN A 87 -25.75 -11.57 5.78
C GLN A 87 -25.33 -10.41 4.86
N LEU A 88 -24.07 -10.37 4.44
CA LEU A 88 -23.55 -9.37 3.51
C LEU A 88 -24.23 -9.46 2.14
N MET A 89 -24.47 -10.68 1.64
CA MET A 89 -25.12 -10.92 0.35
C MET A 89 -26.63 -10.64 0.39
N THR A 90 -27.30 -10.80 1.54
CA THR A 90 -28.75 -10.50 1.65
C THR A 90 -29.08 -9.03 1.93
N MET A 91 -28.06 -8.19 2.19
CA MET A 91 -28.30 -6.76 2.39
C MET A 91 -28.82 -6.10 1.11
N PRO A 92 -29.78 -5.15 1.19
CA PRO A 92 -30.32 -4.43 0.05
C PRO A 92 -29.36 -3.32 -0.41
N VAL A 93 -28.10 -3.68 -0.67
CA VAL A 93 -27.03 -2.78 -1.09
C VAL A 93 -26.43 -3.30 -2.38
N PRO A 94 -26.27 -2.46 -3.42
CA PRO A 94 -25.60 -2.86 -4.64
C PRO A 94 -24.20 -3.43 -4.37
N VAL A 95 -23.92 -4.62 -4.89
CA VAL A 95 -22.62 -5.32 -4.76
C VAL A 95 -21.40 -4.42 -5.06
N PRO A 96 -21.40 -3.55 -6.10
CA PRO A 96 -20.27 -2.64 -6.32
C PRO A 96 -20.00 -1.71 -5.14
N PHE A 97 -21.02 -1.25 -4.42
CA PHE A 97 -20.83 -0.34 -3.28
C PHE A 97 -20.24 -1.04 -2.05
N VAL A 98 -20.46 -2.34 -1.89
CA VAL A 98 -19.80 -3.15 -0.86
C VAL A 98 -18.30 -3.24 -1.11
N PHE A 99 -17.90 -3.49 -2.36
CA PHE A 99 -16.48 -3.55 -2.71
C PHE A 99 -15.82 -2.16 -2.68
N LEU A 100 -16.47 -1.16 -3.28
CA LEU A 100 -15.92 0.20 -3.37
C LEU A 100 -15.79 0.89 -2.01
N SER A 101 -16.68 0.61 -1.05
CA SER A 101 -16.55 1.16 0.31
C SER A 101 -15.28 0.67 1.01
N LYS A 102 -14.99 -0.64 0.91
CA LYS A 102 -13.78 -1.28 1.45
C LYS A 102 -12.53 -0.79 0.71
N LEU A 103 -12.61 -0.64 -0.61
CA LEU A 103 -11.53 -0.08 -1.42
C LEU A 103 -11.19 1.36 -1.03
N PHE A 104 -12.19 2.20 -0.80
CA PHE A 104 -11.98 3.58 -0.37
C PHE A 104 -11.21 3.66 0.96
N LEU A 105 -11.53 2.78 1.92
CA LEU A 105 -10.79 2.69 3.18
C LEU A 105 -9.36 2.18 2.97
N ALA A 106 -9.16 1.18 2.10
CA ALA A 106 -7.82 0.68 1.78
C ALA A 106 -6.95 1.76 1.12
N LEU A 107 -7.52 2.56 0.20
CA LEU A 107 -6.85 3.71 -0.39
C LEU A 107 -6.55 4.79 0.66
N GLY A 108 -7.48 5.08 1.57
CA GLY A 108 -7.22 5.97 2.71
C GLY A 108 -6.04 5.51 3.57
N CYS A 109 -5.95 4.19 3.84
CA CYS A 109 -4.83 3.59 4.56
C CYS A 109 -3.50 3.76 3.79
N THR A 110 -3.49 3.57 2.47
CA THR A 110 -2.28 3.74 1.65
C THR A 110 -1.72 5.17 1.73
N VAL A 111 -2.59 6.19 1.67
CA VAL A 111 -2.19 7.60 1.81
C VAL A 111 -1.75 7.91 3.22
N PHE A 112 -2.47 7.42 4.24
CA PHE A 112 -2.08 7.57 5.64
C PHE A 112 -0.68 7.03 5.90
N LEU A 113 -0.38 5.82 5.43
CA LEU A 113 0.94 5.21 5.59
C LEU A 113 2.06 6.04 4.97
N GLN A 114 1.77 6.65 3.83
CA GLN A 114 2.69 7.51 3.11
C GLN A 114 2.97 8.80 3.91
N LEU A 115 1.92 9.48 4.38
CA LEU A 115 2.05 10.67 5.23
C LEU A 115 2.76 10.36 6.56
N TRP A 116 2.47 9.21 7.17
CA TRP A 116 3.15 8.76 8.37
C TRP A 116 4.63 8.50 8.12
N MET A 117 4.96 7.87 7.00
CA MET A 117 6.35 7.67 6.59
C MET A 117 7.09 8.99 6.35
N TRP A 118 6.42 10.02 5.84
CA TRP A 118 6.99 11.37 5.72
C TRP A 118 7.36 11.96 7.08
N VAL A 119 6.47 11.86 8.06
CA VAL A 119 6.74 12.32 9.43
C VAL A 119 7.94 11.58 10.02
N LEU A 120 7.95 10.24 9.92
CA LEU A 120 9.07 9.43 10.40
C LEU A 120 10.38 9.80 9.71
N PHE A 121 10.36 9.98 8.39
CA PHE A 121 11.54 10.38 7.62
C PHE A 121 12.12 11.73 8.09
N VAL A 122 11.26 12.74 8.31
CA VAL A 122 11.68 14.06 8.83
C VAL A 122 12.30 13.91 10.23
N VAL A 123 11.63 13.17 11.12
CA VAL A 123 12.11 12.93 12.49
C VAL A 123 13.46 12.22 12.46
N THR A 124 13.58 11.16 11.69
CA THR A 124 14.82 10.38 11.55
C THR A 124 15.96 11.23 10.97
N GLY A 125 15.70 12.07 9.96
CA GLY A 125 16.73 12.96 9.42
C GLY A 125 17.24 13.99 10.43
N ARG A 126 16.34 14.51 11.28
CA ARG A 126 16.73 15.39 12.40
C ARG A 126 17.56 14.65 13.46
N LEU A 127 17.20 13.42 13.80
CA LEU A 127 17.94 12.59 14.76
C LEU A 127 19.34 12.23 14.26
N VAL A 128 19.51 12.07 12.94
CA VAL A 128 20.80 11.81 12.28
C VAL A 128 21.67 13.09 12.19
N GLY A 129 21.12 14.26 12.51
CA GLY A 129 21.86 15.53 12.50
C GLY A 129 21.86 16.26 11.15
N LEU A 130 20.95 15.91 10.23
CA LEU A 130 20.84 16.62 8.95
C LEU A 130 20.32 18.06 9.16
N SER A 131 20.97 19.00 8.49
CA SER A 131 20.60 20.41 8.54
C SER A 131 19.42 20.72 7.60
N GLY A 132 18.59 21.69 7.97
CA GLY A 132 17.46 22.14 7.14
C GLY A 132 16.23 21.22 7.16
N MET A 133 15.40 21.37 6.13
CA MET A 133 14.20 20.57 5.89
C MET A 133 14.39 19.70 4.64
N PRO A 134 13.78 18.51 4.57
CA PRO A 134 13.88 17.68 3.38
C PRO A 134 13.31 18.38 2.14
N PRO A 135 13.92 18.18 0.96
CA PRO A 135 13.41 18.69 -0.30
C PRO A 135 11.95 18.30 -0.56
N VAL A 136 11.14 19.25 -1.02
CA VAL A 136 9.71 19.04 -1.36
C VAL A 136 9.53 17.96 -2.43
N GLN A 137 10.54 17.75 -3.28
CA GLN A 137 10.56 16.70 -4.30
C GLN A 137 10.39 15.29 -3.71
N ILE A 138 10.92 15.04 -2.51
CA ILE A 138 10.77 13.75 -1.82
C ILE A 138 9.31 13.53 -1.43
N LEU A 139 8.61 14.58 -0.98
CA LEU A 139 7.18 14.52 -0.68
C LEU A 139 6.37 14.20 -1.96
N VAL A 140 6.74 14.77 -3.11
CA VAL A 140 6.11 14.47 -4.40
C VAL A 140 6.32 13.01 -4.79
N TRP A 141 7.54 12.47 -4.65
CA TRP A 141 7.80 11.04 -4.90
C TRP A 141 7.02 10.15 -3.96
N LEU A 142 6.95 10.52 -2.69
CA LEU A 142 6.17 9.83 -1.69
C LEU A 142 4.68 9.81 -2.09
N LEU A 143 4.07 10.93 -2.45
CA LEU A 143 2.67 10.97 -2.93
C LEU A 143 2.45 10.23 -4.27
N ARG A 144 3.42 10.27 -5.18
CA ARG A 144 3.41 9.47 -6.42
C ARG A 144 3.44 7.97 -6.12
N GLY A 145 4.14 7.57 -5.06
CA GLY A 145 4.10 6.22 -4.50
C GLY A 145 2.70 5.76 -4.14
N SER A 146 1.87 6.61 -3.53
CA SER A 146 0.45 6.29 -3.24
C SER A 146 -0.33 5.98 -4.51
N PHE A 147 -0.08 6.73 -5.59
CA PHE A 147 -0.73 6.49 -6.88
C PHE A 147 -0.36 5.11 -7.45
N GLY A 148 0.92 4.75 -7.38
CA GLY A 148 1.39 3.40 -7.73
C GLY A 148 0.84 2.30 -6.80
N GLY A 149 0.61 2.64 -5.53
CA GLY A 149 0.05 1.76 -4.51
C GLY A 149 -1.44 1.46 -4.66
N MET A 150 -2.20 2.23 -5.44
CA MET A 150 -3.64 2.00 -5.62
C MET A 150 -3.94 0.64 -6.26
N GLY A 151 -3.13 0.23 -7.25
CA GLY A 151 -3.25 -1.09 -7.87
C GLY A 151 -2.97 -2.22 -6.88
N ILE A 152 -1.99 -2.04 -5.99
CA ILE A 152 -1.67 -2.98 -4.90
C ILE A 152 -2.83 -3.08 -3.93
N ALA A 153 -3.42 -1.96 -3.52
CA ALA A 153 -4.58 -1.93 -2.63
C ALA A 153 -5.78 -2.67 -3.25
N ALA A 154 -6.09 -2.44 -4.52
CA ALA A 154 -7.14 -3.14 -5.23
C ALA A 154 -6.86 -4.65 -5.35
N LEU A 155 -5.64 -5.04 -5.74
CA LEU A 155 -5.22 -6.45 -5.83
C LEU A 155 -5.35 -7.14 -4.46
N GLN A 156 -4.81 -6.53 -3.41
CA GLN A 156 -4.83 -7.09 -2.07
C GLN A 156 -6.24 -7.19 -1.52
N LEU A 157 -7.11 -6.23 -1.81
CA LEU A 157 -8.50 -6.31 -1.44
C LEU A 157 -9.21 -7.50 -2.12
N VAL A 158 -8.89 -7.78 -3.39
CA VAL A 158 -9.41 -8.96 -4.11
C VAL A 158 -8.87 -10.26 -3.50
N LEU A 159 -7.55 -10.34 -3.27
CA LEU A 159 -6.93 -11.53 -2.68
C LEU A 159 -7.49 -11.82 -1.28
N SER A 160 -7.62 -10.79 -0.45
CA SER A 160 -8.23 -10.88 0.88
C SER A 160 -9.71 -11.22 0.87
N MET A 161 -10.44 -10.91 -0.21
CA MET A 161 -11.83 -11.32 -0.37
C MET A 161 -11.96 -12.81 -0.71
N VAL A 162 -11.09 -13.30 -1.60
CA VAL A 162 -11.12 -14.67 -2.12
C VAL A 162 -10.53 -15.67 -1.12
N ILE A 163 -9.43 -15.28 -0.46
CA ILE A 163 -8.67 -16.15 0.43
C ILE A 163 -9.15 -15.95 1.86
N ARG A 164 -9.70 -17.00 2.48
CA ARG A 164 -10.18 -16.96 3.88
C ARG A 164 -9.06 -16.86 4.92
N SER A 165 -7.84 -17.25 4.56
CA SER A 165 -6.69 -17.14 5.46
C SER A 165 -6.25 -15.69 5.62
N PHE A 166 -6.12 -15.23 6.86
CA PHE A 166 -5.66 -13.88 7.17
C PHE A 166 -4.19 -13.64 6.78
N ALA A 167 -3.32 -14.64 6.95
CA ALA A 167 -1.87 -14.49 6.75
C ALA A 167 -1.44 -14.62 5.27
N VAL A 168 -2.18 -15.38 4.47
CA VAL A 168 -1.78 -15.69 3.08
C VAL A 168 -1.72 -14.43 2.19
N PRO A 169 -2.72 -13.53 2.17
CA PRO A 169 -2.63 -12.29 1.38
C PRO A 169 -1.41 -11.43 1.75
N ILE A 170 -1.05 -11.39 3.04
CA ILE A 170 0.10 -10.64 3.56
C ILE A 170 1.41 -11.24 3.05
N ALA A 171 1.56 -12.58 3.09
CA ALA A 171 2.72 -13.27 2.55
C ALA A 171 2.84 -13.07 1.03
N LEU A 172 1.72 -13.14 0.29
CA LEU A 172 1.69 -12.83 -1.14
C LEU A 172 2.10 -11.38 -1.43
N ALA A 173 1.73 -10.43 -0.57
CA ALA A 173 2.13 -9.04 -0.70
C ALA A 173 3.64 -8.86 -0.52
N LEU A 174 4.22 -9.55 0.46
CA LEU A 174 5.66 -9.51 0.71
C LEU A 174 6.43 -10.09 -0.48
N MET A 175 6.04 -11.27 -0.95
CA MET A 175 6.63 -11.88 -2.15
C MET A 175 6.44 -11.00 -3.39
N GLY A 176 5.25 -10.41 -3.56
CA GLY A 176 4.95 -9.46 -4.63
C GLY A 176 5.86 -8.22 -4.59
N SER A 177 6.13 -7.69 -3.41
CA SER A 177 6.99 -6.51 -3.19
C SER A 177 8.46 -6.82 -3.51
N VAL A 178 8.99 -7.94 -3.01
CA VAL A 178 10.36 -8.38 -3.29
C VAL A 178 10.57 -8.72 -4.77
N THR A 179 9.63 -9.44 -5.39
CA THR A 179 9.67 -9.71 -6.83
C THR A 179 9.53 -8.42 -7.64
N GLY A 180 8.78 -7.44 -7.13
CA GLY A 180 8.63 -6.13 -7.73
C GLY A 180 9.96 -5.37 -7.88
N LEU A 181 10.88 -5.49 -6.90
CA LEU A 181 12.23 -4.96 -7.02
C LEU A 181 13.01 -5.62 -8.16
N LEU A 182 12.96 -6.96 -8.22
CA LEU A 182 13.68 -7.74 -9.25
C LEU A 182 13.20 -7.41 -10.66
N VAL A 183 11.88 -7.28 -10.84
CA VAL A 183 11.25 -6.92 -12.12
C VAL A 183 11.56 -5.47 -12.50
N SER A 184 11.57 -4.55 -11.52
CA SER A 184 11.96 -3.15 -11.73
C SER A 184 13.41 -3.04 -12.20
N ASN A 185 14.34 -3.80 -11.59
CA ASN A 185 15.75 -3.82 -11.99
C ASN A 185 15.97 -4.37 -13.41
N LYS A 186 15.05 -5.20 -13.92
CA LYS A 186 15.07 -5.71 -15.31
C LYS A 186 14.41 -4.75 -16.32
N GLY A 187 13.97 -3.57 -15.90
CA GLY A 187 13.30 -2.59 -16.78
C GLY A 187 11.82 -2.90 -17.08
N LEU A 188 11.25 -3.93 -16.46
CA LEU A 188 9.86 -4.38 -16.70
C LEU A 188 8.88 -3.92 -15.61
N GLY A 189 9.28 -2.98 -14.73
CA GLY A 189 8.47 -2.62 -13.57
C GLY A 189 7.12 -1.94 -13.88
N LEU A 190 6.88 -1.47 -15.12
CA LEU A 190 5.56 -1.00 -15.52
C LEU A 190 4.52 -2.13 -15.63
N PHE A 191 4.97 -3.38 -15.84
CA PHE A 191 4.09 -4.55 -16.01
C PHE A 191 3.82 -5.30 -14.70
N TRP A 192 4.27 -4.79 -13.56
CA TRP A 192 4.09 -5.44 -12.26
C TRP A 192 3.53 -4.48 -11.22
N PRO A 193 2.38 -4.77 -10.58
CA PRO A 193 1.69 -3.81 -9.73
C PRO A 193 2.51 -3.39 -8.51
N TYR A 194 3.30 -4.30 -7.93
CA TYR A 194 4.17 -3.99 -6.80
C TYR A 194 5.40 -3.15 -7.18
N SER A 195 5.84 -3.23 -8.45
CA SER A 195 6.95 -2.42 -8.95
C SER A 195 6.53 -0.97 -9.17
N LEU A 196 5.26 -0.71 -9.48
CA LEU A 196 4.76 0.66 -9.68
C LEU A 196 4.90 1.51 -8.42
N MET A 197 4.58 0.97 -7.24
CA MET A 197 4.84 1.68 -5.99
C MET A 197 6.33 2.02 -5.82
N LEU A 198 7.22 1.05 -6.07
CA LEU A 198 8.67 1.22 -5.94
C LEU A 198 9.21 2.30 -6.89
N MET A 199 8.75 2.29 -8.14
CA MET A 199 9.05 3.32 -9.14
C MET A 199 8.46 4.68 -8.75
N GLY A 200 7.23 4.69 -8.24
CA GLY A 200 6.53 5.89 -7.78
C GLY A 200 7.28 6.59 -6.65
N MET A 201 7.76 5.84 -5.65
CA MET A 201 8.53 6.36 -4.51
C MET A 201 9.97 6.72 -4.84
N ASN A 202 10.41 6.46 -6.07
CA ASN A 202 11.79 6.62 -6.49
C ASN A 202 12.77 5.89 -5.55
N SER A 203 12.38 4.70 -5.09
CA SER A 203 13.18 3.97 -4.12
C SER A 203 14.46 3.45 -4.76
N ASN A 204 15.57 3.53 -4.03
CA ASN A 204 16.88 3.00 -4.42
C ASN A 204 17.68 3.77 -5.49
N LYS A 205 17.20 4.93 -5.99
CA LYS A 205 17.99 5.80 -6.89
C LYS A 205 17.74 7.28 -6.63
N ASP A 206 18.78 8.10 -6.79
CA ASP A 206 18.70 9.56 -6.64
C ASP A 206 18.09 10.28 -7.85
N GLN A 207 18.04 9.62 -9.01
CA GLN A 207 17.49 10.16 -10.25
C GLN A 207 16.07 9.63 -10.47
N ASP A 208 15.21 10.43 -11.09
CA ASP A 208 13.80 10.08 -11.27
C ASP A 208 13.64 8.82 -12.12
N ILE A 209 13.25 7.71 -11.48
CA ILE A 209 13.01 6.40 -12.12
C ILE A 209 11.82 6.48 -13.08
N VAL A 210 10.90 7.42 -12.87
CA VAL A 210 9.74 7.63 -13.73
C VAL A 210 10.16 8.46 -14.95
N GLY A 211 11.05 7.89 -15.77
CA GLY A 211 11.43 8.47 -17.07
C GLY A 211 10.24 8.56 -18.04
N ASN A 212 9.19 7.76 -17.82
CA ASN A 212 7.93 7.81 -18.57
C ASN A 212 6.72 7.93 -17.63
N ILE A 213 6.38 9.17 -17.27
CA ILE A 213 5.27 9.48 -16.36
C ILE A 213 3.90 9.05 -16.90
N LEU A 214 3.73 9.10 -18.23
CA LEU A 214 2.51 8.67 -18.90
C LEU A 214 2.36 7.15 -18.84
N GLY A 215 3.42 6.40 -19.13
CA GLY A 215 3.43 4.94 -19.04
C GLY A 215 3.18 4.44 -17.61
N PHE A 216 3.77 5.11 -16.63
CA PHE A 216 3.49 4.87 -15.21
C PHE A 216 2.02 5.12 -14.87
N GLY A 217 1.48 6.28 -15.26
CA GLY A 217 0.09 6.65 -15.03
C GLY A 217 -0.90 5.66 -15.63
N ILE A 218 -0.69 5.30 -16.91
CA ILE A 218 -1.52 4.32 -17.61
C ILE A 218 -1.47 2.96 -16.90
N SER A 219 -0.28 2.47 -16.56
CA SER A 219 -0.14 1.17 -15.91
C SER A 219 -0.84 1.13 -14.55
N ALA A 220 -0.67 2.17 -13.73
CA ALA A 220 -1.33 2.27 -12.43
C ALA A 220 -2.86 2.29 -12.56
N VAL A 221 -3.40 3.07 -13.51
CA VAL A 221 -4.85 3.12 -13.78
C VAL A 221 -5.36 1.77 -14.31
N VAL A 222 -4.64 1.14 -15.24
CA VAL A 222 -5.01 -0.17 -15.81
C VAL A 222 -5.08 -1.23 -14.72
N PHE A 223 -4.06 -1.37 -13.87
CA PHE A 223 -4.10 -2.34 -12.77
C PHE A 223 -5.21 -2.02 -11.77
N PHE A 224 -5.39 -0.75 -11.40
CA PHE A 224 -6.45 -0.35 -10.49
C PHE A 224 -7.85 -0.69 -11.02
N VAL A 225 -8.13 -0.36 -12.28
CA VAL A 225 -9.43 -0.66 -12.92
C VAL A 225 -9.60 -2.17 -13.10
N LEU A 226 -8.57 -2.89 -13.52
CA LEU A 226 -8.61 -4.33 -13.72
C LEU A 226 -8.93 -5.07 -12.42
N PHE A 227 -8.21 -4.79 -11.34
CA PHE A 227 -8.44 -5.46 -10.05
C PHE A 227 -9.75 -5.05 -9.41
N THR A 228 -10.13 -3.77 -9.50
CA THR A 228 -11.44 -3.30 -9.02
C THR A 228 -12.59 -3.99 -9.77
N GLY A 229 -12.49 -4.05 -11.10
CA GLY A 229 -13.45 -4.73 -11.96
C GLY A 229 -13.53 -6.24 -11.64
N ALA A 230 -12.38 -6.90 -11.47
CA ALA A 230 -12.31 -8.31 -11.10
C ALA A 230 -12.96 -8.58 -9.74
N GLY A 231 -12.70 -7.74 -8.73
CA GLY A 231 -13.30 -7.84 -7.41
C GLY A 231 -14.82 -7.71 -7.43
N ILE A 232 -15.33 -6.68 -8.10
CA ILE A 232 -16.78 -6.47 -8.24
C ILE A 232 -17.42 -7.65 -8.99
N ARG A 233 -16.80 -8.13 -10.07
CA ARG A 233 -17.34 -9.24 -10.88
C ARG A 233 -17.36 -10.56 -10.11
N TYR A 234 -16.32 -10.82 -9.31
CA TYR A 234 -16.26 -11.99 -8.44
C TYR A 234 -17.36 -11.94 -7.37
N LEU A 235 -17.52 -10.79 -6.71
CA LEU A 235 -18.54 -10.61 -5.67
C LEU A 235 -19.96 -10.78 -6.24
N LYS A 236 -20.23 -10.23 -7.43
CA LYS A 236 -21.53 -10.41 -8.13
C LYS A 236 -21.83 -11.87 -8.46
N LYS A 237 -20.84 -12.64 -8.90
CA LYS A 237 -21.04 -14.07 -9.20
C LYS A 237 -21.32 -14.89 -7.94
N ARG A 238 -20.65 -14.57 -6.83
CA ARG A 238 -20.83 -15.24 -5.53
C ARG A 238 -22.20 -14.96 -4.91
N ASP A 239 -22.72 -13.76 -5.10
CA ASP A 239 -24.08 -13.36 -4.68
C ASP A 239 -25.16 -14.24 -5.33
N ILE A 240 -25.08 -14.45 -6.65
CA ILE A 240 -26.05 -15.23 -7.44
C ILE A 240 -26.09 -16.72 -7.06
N CYS A 241 -25.00 -17.28 -6.54
CA CYS A 241 -24.91 -18.71 -6.16
C CYS A 241 -25.42 -19.03 -4.76
N ALA A 242 -25.88 -18.05 -3.98
CA ALA A 242 -26.38 -18.26 -2.62
C ALA A 242 -27.90 -18.53 -2.55
N GLY A 243 -28.53 -18.86 -3.69
CA GLY A 243 -29.94 -19.26 -3.81
C GLY A 243 -30.13 -20.75 -4.02
#